data_AF-A0A962G621-F1
#
_entry.id   AF-A0A962G621-F1
#
_cell.length_a   1.000
_cell.length_b   1.000
_cell.length_c   1.000
_cell.angle_alpha   90.00
_cell.angle_beta   90.00
_cell.angle_gamma   90.00
#
_symmetry.space_group_name_H-M   'P 1'
#
loop_
_entity.id
_entity.type
_entity.pdbx_description
1 polymer ?
#
loop_
_entity_poly.entity_id
_entity_poly.type
_entity_poly.pdbx_seq_one_letter_code
_entity_poly.pdbx_strand_id
1 'polypeptide(L)'
;MNIKRLLCCLALLLAAPMVLADAPAADMQGKRDARTFTEAEVNAITSPAVLHRMVAGYERIGDQQRLAWTLARLSELNPDSGDLRMALALTYANLGDKSKTYDLLLKMKEQGYGVDLSDDPRFDKVRGTEAWTYVVDNLKSNLKPFGEGKIAFELPKGDTLFESIAWDPKRGKFLVGSVREGKIYLADKNGKLKEFITPADGSGLWSVYAMAVDAERDLLYVNTTSALYFKGFRQEDFNKTGIFKFKLSTGKLLRKYLLP
;
A
#
# COMPACT_ATOMS: atom_id res chain seq x y z
N MET A 1 23.78 -2.17 -28.13
CA MET A 1 22.57 -2.79 -28.71
C MET A 1 21.38 -1.95 -28.29
N ASN A 2 20.96 -1.02 -29.17
CA ASN A 2 19.90 -0.05 -28.93
C ASN A 2 18.53 -0.72 -29.06
N ILE A 3 17.75 -0.75 -27.98
CA ILE A 3 16.34 -1.16 -28.03
C ILE A 3 15.50 0.09 -27.80
N LYS A 4 15.04 0.70 -28.90
CA LYS A 4 13.87 1.58 -28.91
C LYS A 4 12.63 0.71 -29.08
N ARG A 5 11.66 0.79 -28.16
CA ARG A 5 10.26 0.34 -28.36
C ARG A 5 9.36 1.30 -27.58
N LEU A 6 8.86 2.33 -28.27
CA LEU A 6 7.50 2.45 -28.80
C LEU A 6 6.43 2.54 -27.70
N LEU A 7 5.94 3.77 -27.50
CA LEU A 7 4.66 4.06 -26.84
C LEU A 7 3.55 3.31 -27.56
N CYS A 8 2.88 2.39 -26.87
CA CYS A 8 1.56 1.93 -27.26
C CYS A 8 0.52 2.76 -26.52
N CYS A 9 -0.11 3.69 -27.24
CA CYS A 9 -1.38 4.28 -26.85
C CYS A 9 -2.44 3.16 -26.80
N LEU A 10 -2.82 2.74 -25.59
CA LEU A 10 -3.93 1.81 -25.40
C LEU A 10 -5.21 2.64 -25.16
N ALA A 11 -5.96 2.88 -26.24
CA ALA A 11 -7.35 3.31 -26.15
C ALA A 11 -8.19 2.07 -25.75
N LEU A 12 -8.58 1.98 -24.49
CA LEU A 12 -9.55 1.00 -24.01
C LEU A 12 -10.96 1.59 -24.15
N LEU A 13 -11.60 1.29 -25.27
CA LEU A 13 -13.05 1.21 -25.38
C LEU A 13 -13.42 -0.26 -25.15
N LEU A 14 -14.16 -0.57 -24.08
CA LEU A 14 -15.06 -1.72 -24.01
C LEU A 14 -15.99 -1.67 -22.79
N ALA A 15 -17.28 -1.65 -23.12
CA ALA A 15 -18.46 -2.19 -22.44
C ALA A 15 -18.56 -2.09 -20.90
N ALA A 16 -19.47 -1.22 -20.47
CA ALA A 16 -20.00 -1.16 -19.11
C ALA A 16 -20.72 -2.47 -18.73
N PRO A 17 -20.52 -2.99 -17.51
CA PRO A 17 -21.50 -3.88 -16.89
C PRO A 17 -22.63 -3.02 -16.30
N MET A 18 -23.88 -3.35 -16.67
CA MET A 18 -25.07 -2.94 -15.92
C MET A 18 -25.00 -3.53 -14.52
N VAL A 19 -24.37 -2.79 -13.61
CA VAL A 19 -24.65 -2.88 -12.18
C VAL A 19 -25.97 -2.16 -11.96
N LEU A 20 -26.85 -2.75 -11.15
CA LEU A 20 -28.00 -2.08 -10.56
C LEU A 20 -27.55 -0.70 -10.08
N ALA A 21 -27.89 0.31 -10.87
CA ALA A 21 -27.70 1.69 -10.50
C ALA A 21 -28.54 1.89 -9.25
N ASP A 22 -27.90 2.23 -8.13
CA ASP A 22 -28.50 3.26 -7.28
C ASP A 22 -28.98 4.33 -8.25
N ALA A 23 -30.30 4.55 -8.32
CA ALA A 23 -30.83 5.64 -9.10
C ALA A 23 -30.00 6.86 -8.70
N PRO A 24 -29.24 7.48 -9.62
CA PRO A 24 -28.46 8.65 -9.26
C PRO A 24 -29.49 9.62 -8.70
N ALA A 25 -29.31 10.00 -7.43
CA ALA A 25 -30.17 10.97 -6.80
C ALA A 25 -30.35 12.10 -7.81
N ALA A 26 -31.61 12.28 -8.24
CA ALA A 26 -31.97 13.33 -9.15
C ALA A 26 -31.84 14.64 -8.38
N ASP A 27 -30.61 15.14 -8.31
CA ASP A 27 -30.35 16.55 -8.13
C ASP A 27 -28.97 16.86 -8.70
N MET A 28 -28.95 17.67 -9.77
CA MET A 28 -27.74 18.37 -10.15
C MET A 28 -27.42 19.35 -9.02
N GLN A 29 -26.67 18.90 -8.00
CA GLN A 29 -25.84 19.83 -7.26
C GLN A 29 -24.86 20.41 -8.28
N GLY A 30 -25.17 21.62 -8.73
CA GLY A 30 -24.46 22.31 -9.80
C GLY A 30 -22.96 22.20 -9.61
N LYS A 31 -22.22 22.05 -10.71
CA LYS A 31 -20.75 22.05 -10.73
C LYS A 31 -20.24 23.27 -9.95
N ARG A 32 -20.04 23.10 -8.64
CA ARG A 32 -19.51 24.14 -7.79
C ARG A 32 -18.07 24.36 -8.23
N ASP A 33 -17.71 25.61 -8.46
CA ASP A 33 -16.33 25.93 -8.80
C ASP A 33 -15.41 25.45 -7.68
N ALA A 34 -14.45 24.58 -8.03
CA ALA A 34 -13.49 24.01 -7.09
C ALA A 34 -12.72 25.12 -6.34
N ARG A 35 -12.58 26.31 -6.93
CA ARG A 35 -11.92 27.49 -6.33
C ARG A 35 -12.78 28.20 -5.28
N THR A 36 -13.99 27.72 -4.99
CA THR A 36 -14.89 28.35 -3.99
C THR A 36 -14.98 27.56 -2.69
N PHE A 37 -14.35 26.39 -2.60
CA PHE A 37 -14.30 25.63 -1.36
C PHE A 37 -13.49 26.39 -0.31
N THR A 38 -14.03 26.44 0.90
CA THR A 38 -13.35 26.92 2.11
C THR A 38 -12.67 25.75 2.83
N GLU A 39 -11.73 26.06 3.73
CA GLU A 39 -11.06 25.04 4.54
C GLU A 39 -12.05 24.21 5.38
N ALA A 40 -13.06 24.85 5.98
CA ALA A 40 -14.08 24.18 6.77
C ALA A 40 -14.90 23.17 5.93
N GLU A 41 -15.23 23.53 4.69
CA GLU A 41 -15.94 22.64 3.77
C GLU A 41 -15.07 21.47 3.32
N VAL A 42 -13.79 21.69 3.07
CA VAL A 42 -12.84 20.60 2.77
C VAL A 42 -12.72 19.66 3.97
N ASN A 43 -12.61 20.19 5.18
CA ASN A 43 -12.47 19.40 6.40
C ASN A 43 -13.75 18.60 6.73
N ALA A 44 -14.91 19.03 6.27
CA ALA A 44 -16.16 18.27 6.39
C ALA A 44 -16.21 17.02 5.49
N ILE A 45 -15.33 16.91 4.47
CA ILE A 45 -15.31 15.76 3.56
C ILE A 45 -14.71 14.55 4.29
N THR A 46 -15.41 13.42 4.21
CA THR A 46 -15.01 12.13 4.81
C THR A 46 -14.62 11.07 3.79
N SER A 47 -14.84 11.31 2.50
CA SER A 47 -14.53 10.36 1.42
C SER A 47 -13.11 10.59 0.87
N PRO A 48 -12.15 9.65 1.06
CA PRO A 48 -10.81 9.78 0.49
C PRO A 48 -10.83 9.87 -1.05
N ALA A 49 -11.73 9.14 -1.71
CA ALA A 49 -11.86 9.17 -3.16
C ALA A 49 -12.25 10.57 -3.70
N VAL A 50 -13.08 11.31 -2.96
CA VAL A 50 -13.42 12.70 -3.31
C VAL A 50 -12.18 13.60 -3.14
N LEU A 51 -11.50 13.50 -2.00
CA LEU A 51 -10.30 14.28 -1.71
C LEU A 51 -9.17 14.02 -2.72
N HIS A 52 -8.94 12.78 -3.15
CA HIS A 52 -7.96 12.47 -4.20
C HIS A 52 -8.28 13.17 -5.53
N ARG A 53 -9.56 13.20 -5.93
CA ARG A 53 -9.98 13.95 -7.13
C ARG A 53 -9.77 15.45 -6.97
N MET A 54 -9.99 15.98 -5.77
CA MET A 54 -9.74 17.39 -5.45
C MET A 54 -8.24 17.73 -5.50
N VAL A 55 -7.36 16.89 -4.94
CA VAL A 55 -5.90 17.03 -5.04
C VAL A 55 -5.48 17.17 -6.50
N ALA A 56 -5.85 16.21 -7.36
CA ALA A 56 -5.53 16.26 -8.79
C ALA A 56 -6.14 17.49 -9.50
N GLY A 57 -7.28 17.98 -9.02
CA GLY A 57 -7.90 19.21 -9.48
C GLY A 57 -7.07 20.45 -9.14
N TYR A 58 -6.68 20.60 -7.88
CA TYR A 58 -5.93 21.75 -7.38
C TYR A 58 -4.50 21.81 -7.89
N GLU A 59 -3.84 20.65 -8.06
CA GLU A 59 -2.54 20.56 -8.74
C GLU A 59 -2.63 21.11 -10.17
N ARG A 60 -3.67 20.72 -10.93
CA ARG A 60 -3.85 21.16 -12.33
C ARG A 60 -4.06 22.66 -12.46
N ILE A 61 -4.76 23.28 -11.51
CA ILE A 61 -5.05 24.72 -11.55
C ILE A 61 -4.05 25.57 -10.75
N GLY A 62 -3.07 24.95 -10.09
CA GLY A 62 -2.04 25.64 -9.31
C GLY A 62 -2.55 26.28 -8.01
N ASP A 63 -3.70 25.87 -7.47
CA ASP A 63 -4.25 26.43 -6.23
C ASP A 63 -3.61 25.75 -5.01
N GLN A 64 -2.44 26.27 -4.61
CA GLN A 64 -1.63 25.71 -3.52
C GLN A 64 -2.36 25.77 -2.16
N GLN A 65 -3.18 26.79 -1.92
CA GLN A 65 -3.90 26.95 -0.66
C GLN A 65 -4.92 25.83 -0.47
N ARG A 66 -5.76 25.60 -1.48
CA ARG A 66 -6.77 24.53 -1.42
C ARG A 66 -6.16 23.14 -1.53
N LEU A 67 -5.04 23.02 -2.26
CA LEU A 67 -4.24 21.80 -2.26
C LEU A 67 -3.76 21.46 -0.84
N ALA A 68 -3.24 22.44 -0.09
CA ALA A 68 -2.78 22.23 1.28
C ALA A 68 -3.92 21.78 2.21
N TRP A 69 -5.09 22.43 2.15
CA TRP A 69 -6.26 22.01 2.94
C TRP A 69 -6.70 20.58 2.61
N THR A 70 -6.74 20.24 1.31
CA THR A 70 -7.19 18.93 0.85
C THR A 70 -6.20 17.84 1.23
N LEU A 71 -4.90 18.08 1.08
CA LEU A 71 -3.85 17.15 1.50
C LEU A 71 -3.80 16.98 3.02
N ALA A 72 -4.00 18.06 3.79
CA ALA A 72 -4.09 17.98 5.25
C ALA A 72 -5.25 17.06 5.66
N ARG A 73 -6.44 17.31 5.12
CA ARG A 73 -7.61 16.47 5.41
C ARG A 73 -7.41 15.01 4.98
N LEU A 74 -6.84 14.80 3.80
CA LEU A 74 -6.58 13.45 3.29
C LEU A 74 -5.51 12.73 4.13
N SER A 75 -4.51 13.44 4.66
CA SER A 75 -3.51 12.89 5.57
C SER A 75 -4.08 12.55 6.95
N GLU A 76 -5.10 13.28 7.43
CA GLU A 76 -5.83 12.93 8.65
C GLU A 76 -6.59 11.61 8.51
N LEU A 77 -7.23 11.41 7.35
CA LEU A 77 -7.96 10.17 7.04
C LEU A 77 -7.04 8.99 6.73
N ASN A 78 -5.76 9.24 6.43
CA ASN A 78 -4.75 8.22 6.11
C ASN A 78 -3.47 8.43 6.93
N PRO A 79 -3.52 8.25 8.26
CA PRO A 79 -2.42 8.57 9.16
C PRO A 79 -1.18 7.67 8.99
N ASP A 80 -1.17 6.69 8.10
CA ASP A 80 0.00 5.84 7.85
C ASP A 80 0.67 6.14 6.50
N SER A 81 0.13 7.08 5.73
CA SER A 81 0.68 7.43 4.41
C SER A 81 1.81 8.46 4.52
N GLY A 82 3.04 7.98 4.35
CA GLY A 82 4.23 8.84 4.28
C GLY A 82 4.23 9.75 3.04
N ASP A 83 3.77 9.22 1.90
CA ASP A 83 3.72 9.96 0.64
C ASP A 83 2.78 11.15 0.70
N LEU A 84 1.59 10.98 1.32
CA LEU A 84 0.65 12.09 1.50
C LEU A 84 1.22 13.19 2.41
N ARG A 85 1.93 12.82 3.48
CA ARG A 85 2.59 13.80 4.35
C ARG A 85 3.74 14.50 3.67
N MET A 86 4.54 13.80 2.87
CA MET A 86 5.61 14.42 2.09
C MET A 86 5.03 15.41 1.06
N ALA A 87 3.96 15.02 0.35
CA ALA A 87 3.25 15.91 -0.56
C ALA A 87 2.74 17.17 0.16
N LEU A 88 2.14 17.02 1.34
CA LEU A 88 1.68 18.14 2.16
C LEU A 88 2.84 19.04 2.63
N ALA A 89 3.96 18.47 3.07
CA ALA A 89 5.14 19.22 3.48
C ALA A 89 5.71 20.06 2.33
N LEU A 90 5.75 19.49 1.12
CA LEU A 90 6.12 20.17 -0.12
C LEU A 90 5.13 21.29 -0.48
N THR A 91 3.83 21.09 -0.30
CA THR A 91 2.83 22.14 -0.51
C THR A 91 2.99 23.29 0.48
N TYR A 92 3.20 23.01 1.77
CA TYR A 92 3.53 24.05 2.76
C TYR A 92 4.83 24.77 2.42
N ALA A 93 5.85 24.05 1.95
CA ALA A 93 7.10 24.64 1.52
C ALA A 93 6.90 25.58 0.32
N ASN A 94 6.09 25.17 -0.66
CA ASN A 94 5.73 25.99 -1.81
C ASN A 94 4.95 27.26 -1.43
N LEU A 95 4.16 27.21 -0.36
CA LEU A 95 3.50 28.38 0.22
C LEU A 95 4.45 29.26 1.06
N GLY A 96 5.66 28.78 1.37
CA GLY A 96 6.62 29.46 2.23
C GLY A 96 6.32 29.32 3.73
N ASP A 97 5.41 28.41 4.11
CA ASP A 97 5.00 28.18 5.50
C ASP A 97 6.04 27.32 6.22
N LYS A 98 7.11 27.97 6.69
CA LYS A 98 8.23 27.32 7.39
C LYS A 98 7.75 26.48 8.57
N SER A 99 6.89 27.04 9.42
CA SER A 99 6.42 26.37 10.64
C SER A 99 5.69 25.08 10.32
N LYS A 100 4.67 25.12 9.44
CA LYS A 100 3.94 23.90 9.10
C LYS A 100 4.79 22.87 8.36
N THR A 101 5.72 23.32 7.51
CA THR A 101 6.67 22.40 6.87
C THR A 101 7.54 21.70 7.92
N TYR A 102 8.16 22.45 8.84
CA TYR A 102 9.08 21.88 9.82
C TYR A 102 8.37 20.97 10.81
N ASP A 103 7.20 21.37 11.32
CA ASP A 103 6.40 20.59 12.26
C ASP A 103 6.00 19.23 11.66
N LEU A 104 5.58 19.24 10.39
CA LEU A 104 5.19 18.01 9.70
C LEU A 104 6.39 17.10 9.44
N LEU A 105 7.52 17.66 9.00
CA LEU A 105 8.75 16.90 8.78
C LEU A 105 9.30 16.28 10.08
N LEU A 106 9.23 17.00 11.20
CA LEU A 106 9.60 16.46 12.51
C LEU A 106 8.67 15.32 12.94
N LYS A 107 7.36 15.47 12.73
CA LYS A 107 6.41 14.38 13.00
C LYS A 107 6.68 13.16 12.13
N MET A 108 7.03 13.35 10.86
CA MET A 108 7.46 12.24 9.99
C MET A 108 8.74 11.59 10.53
N LYS A 109 9.71 12.36 11.00
CA LYS A 109 10.91 11.82 11.63
C LYS A 109 10.58 10.96 12.86
N GLU A 110 9.65 11.40 13.71
CA GLU A 110 9.22 10.63 14.90
C GLU A 110 8.55 9.31 14.53
N GLN A 111 7.94 9.24 13.34
CA GLN A 111 7.35 8.01 12.78
C GLN A 111 8.38 7.10 12.10
N GLY A 112 9.67 7.46 12.12
CA GLY A 112 10.76 6.66 11.55
C GLY A 112 11.01 6.90 10.06
N TYR A 113 10.35 7.87 9.43
CA TYR A 113 10.65 8.21 8.04
C TYR A 113 12.08 8.76 7.94
N GLY A 114 12.87 8.19 7.03
CA GLY A 114 14.21 8.66 6.69
C GLY A 114 14.24 9.13 5.23
N VAL A 115 14.69 10.37 5.02
CA VAL A 115 14.83 10.97 3.68
C VAL A 115 15.92 12.05 3.73
N ASP A 116 16.68 12.18 2.64
CA ASP A 116 17.64 13.26 2.48
C ASP A 116 17.01 14.39 1.66
N LEU A 117 16.82 15.55 2.28
CA LEU A 117 16.19 16.74 1.68
C LEU A 117 17.18 17.89 1.48
N SER A 118 18.50 17.68 1.71
CA SER A 118 19.49 18.76 1.69
C SER A 118 19.50 19.57 0.39
N ASP A 119 19.35 18.87 -0.72
CA ASP A 119 19.51 19.42 -2.07
C ASP A 119 18.20 19.45 -2.87
N ASP A 120 17.05 19.31 -2.21
CA ASP A 120 15.76 19.33 -2.87
C ASP A 120 15.27 20.79 -3.11
N PRO A 121 15.26 21.27 -4.37
CA PRO A 121 14.92 22.66 -4.68
C PRO A 121 13.45 22.99 -4.35
N ARG A 122 12.59 21.99 -4.16
CA ARG A 122 11.19 22.22 -3.79
C ARG A 122 11.05 22.84 -2.38
N PHE A 123 12.10 22.79 -1.57
CA PHE A 123 12.17 23.43 -0.25
C PHE A 123 12.90 24.78 -0.28
N ASP A 124 13.23 25.35 -1.44
CA ASP A 124 13.98 26.61 -1.57
C ASP A 124 13.39 27.78 -0.77
N LYS A 125 12.06 27.86 -0.68
CA LYS A 125 11.36 28.94 0.05
C LYS A 125 11.45 28.81 1.57
N VAL A 126 11.77 27.62 2.08
CA VAL A 126 11.79 27.33 3.52
C VAL A 126 13.17 26.91 4.02
N ARG A 127 14.16 26.67 3.16
CA ARG A 127 15.52 26.34 3.59
C ARG A 127 16.31 27.56 4.08
N GLY A 128 17.52 27.32 4.60
CA GLY A 128 18.47 28.37 5.01
C GLY A 128 18.33 28.87 6.45
N THR A 129 17.58 28.16 7.30
CA THR A 129 17.49 28.43 8.74
C THR A 129 18.22 27.34 9.52
N GLU A 130 18.65 27.63 10.75
CA GLU A 130 19.20 26.61 11.65
C GLU A 130 18.17 25.50 11.95
N ALA A 131 16.90 25.86 12.06
CA ALA A 131 15.81 24.91 12.21
C ALA A 131 15.69 23.96 11.02
N TRP A 132 15.83 24.46 9.78
CA TRP A 132 15.85 23.62 8.59
C TRP A 132 16.99 22.58 8.65
N THR A 133 18.20 23.03 8.98
CA THR A 133 19.36 22.13 9.14
C THR A 133 19.06 21.05 10.18
N TYR A 134 18.54 21.44 11.35
CA TYR A 134 18.14 20.48 12.39
C TYR A 134 17.12 19.45 11.90
N VAL A 135 16.06 19.89 11.20
CA VAL A 135 15.02 19.00 10.68
C VAL A 135 15.59 18.00 9.67
N VAL A 136 16.38 18.47 8.71
CA VAL A 136 16.96 17.63 7.66
C VAL A 136 17.96 16.62 8.25
N ASP A 137 18.84 17.06 9.15
CA ASP A 137 19.80 16.16 9.80
C ASP A 137 19.10 15.06 10.61
N ASN A 138 18.00 15.40 11.29
CA ASN A 138 17.18 14.43 12.01
C ASN A 138 16.52 13.41 11.08
N LEU A 139 15.97 13.83 9.92
CA LEU A 139 15.42 12.90 8.92
C LEU A 139 16.52 12.01 8.31
N LYS A 140 17.69 12.56 8.02
CA LYS A 140 18.84 11.77 7.52
C LYS A 140 19.32 10.75 8.54
N SER A 141 19.23 11.06 9.84
CA SER A 141 19.62 10.11 10.88
C SER A 141 18.80 8.80 10.83
N ASN A 142 17.52 8.87 10.42
CA ASN A 142 16.66 7.70 10.23
C ASN A 142 17.05 6.85 9.00
N LEU A 143 17.84 7.39 8.05
CA LEU A 143 18.38 6.61 6.94
C LEU A 143 19.51 5.67 7.38
N LYS A 144 20.10 5.90 8.57
CA LYS A 144 21.16 5.04 9.07
C LYS A 144 20.56 3.67 9.41
N PRO A 145 20.93 2.59 8.69
CA PRO A 145 20.46 1.27 9.04
C PRO A 145 20.92 0.92 10.46
N PHE A 146 20.04 0.26 11.20
CA PHE A 146 20.38 -0.30 12.50
C PHE A 146 20.64 -1.80 12.35
N GLY A 147 21.83 -2.23 12.80
CA GLY A 147 22.24 -3.64 12.80
C GLY A 147 22.85 -4.13 11.50
N GLU A 148 23.08 -5.44 11.43
CA GLU A 148 23.62 -6.14 10.27
C GLU A 148 22.67 -7.27 9.84
N GLY A 149 22.31 -7.29 8.56
CA GLY A 149 21.58 -8.40 7.96
C GLY A 149 22.54 -9.48 7.47
N LYS A 150 22.22 -10.75 7.73
CA LYS A 150 22.90 -11.90 7.13
C LYS A 150 21.88 -12.75 6.40
N ILE A 151 22.25 -13.29 5.24
CA ILE A 151 21.39 -14.20 4.49
C ILE A 151 21.15 -15.43 5.36
N ALA A 152 19.88 -15.70 5.70
CA ALA A 152 19.51 -16.90 6.46
C ALA A 152 19.47 -18.13 5.54
N PHE A 153 18.86 -17.99 4.37
CA PHE A 153 18.81 -18.97 3.28
C PHE A 153 18.28 -18.29 2.01
N GLU A 154 18.45 -18.95 0.87
CA GLU A 154 17.92 -18.50 -0.42
C GLU A 154 16.78 -19.41 -0.87
N LEU A 155 15.69 -18.82 -1.37
CA LEU A 155 14.61 -19.57 -2.01
C LEU A 155 14.95 -19.82 -3.48
N PRO A 156 14.49 -20.94 -4.07
CA PRO A 156 14.76 -21.23 -5.47
C PRO A 156 14.18 -20.15 -6.38
N LYS A 157 14.96 -19.72 -7.37
CA LYS A 157 14.48 -18.84 -8.43
C LYS A 157 13.44 -19.56 -9.27
N GLY A 158 12.37 -18.87 -9.63
CA GLY A 158 11.34 -19.46 -10.45
C GLY A 158 10.10 -18.58 -10.57
N ASP A 159 9.14 -19.11 -11.32
CA ASP A 159 7.87 -18.46 -11.62
C ASP A 159 6.80 -18.83 -10.56
N THR A 160 7.18 -18.63 -9.29
CA THR A 160 6.34 -18.92 -8.12
C THR A 160 5.80 -17.65 -7.46
N LEU A 161 6.50 -16.51 -7.60
CA LEU A 161 6.15 -15.23 -6.96
C LEU A 161 5.90 -15.43 -5.45
N PHE A 162 6.99 -15.62 -4.70
CA PHE A 162 6.94 -15.70 -3.24
C PHE A 162 6.68 -14.30 -2.66
N GLU A 163 5.58 -14.16 -1.93
CA GLU A 163 5.11 -12.86 -1.40
C GLU A 163 5.14 -12.80 0.12
N SER A 164 4.93 -13.94 0.79
CA SER A 164 4.80 -13.99 2.24
C SER A 164 5.65 -15.08 2.86
N ILE A 165 6.15 -14.80 4.08
CA ILE A 165 6.87 -15.75 4.92
C ILE A 165 6.34 -15.67 6.36
N ALA A 166 6.19 -16.81 7.02
CA ALA A 166 5.84 -16.87 8.44
C ALA A 166 6.68 -17.92 9.15
N TRP A 167 6.93 -17.74 10.45
CA TRP A 167 7.68 -18.69 11.27
C TRP A 167 6.74 -19.48 12.16
N ASP A 168 6.84 -20.81 12.13
CA ASP A 168 6.24 -21.70 13.12
C ASP A 168 7.31 -22.07 14.17
N PRO A 169 7.32 -21.42 15.34
CA PRO A 169 8.31 -21.70 16.38
C PRO A 169 8.16 -23.10 16.99
N LYS A 170 6.96 -23.67 16.98
CA LYS A 170 6.70 -24.99 17.58
C LYS A 170 7.27 -26.11 16.73
N ARG A 171 7.27 -25.95 15.41
CA ARG A 171 7.79 -26.96 14.45
C ARG A 171 9.15 -26.62 13.88
N GLY A 172 9.63 -25.41 14.12
CA GLY A 172 10.92 -24.95 13.61
C GLY A 172 10.93 -24.86 12.08
N LYS A 173 9.85 -24.36 11.47
CA LYS A 173 9.70 -24.28 10.02
C LYS A 173 9.27 -22.89 9.57
N PHE A 174 9.82 -22.45 8.45
CA PHE A 174 9.27 -21.31 7.71
C PHE A 174 8.16 -21.78 6.80
N LEU A 175 7.05 -21.05 6.77
CA LEU A 175 6.01 -21.18 5.77
C LEU A 175 6.24 -20.10 4.74
N VAL A 176 6.17 -20.44 3.45
CA VAL A 176 6.38 -19.51 2.34
C VAL A 176 5.17 -19.57 1.42
N GLY A 177 4.51 -18.44 1.23
CA GLY A 177 3.30 -18.30 0.42
C GLY A 177 3.62 -17.86 -1.00
N SER A 178 2.94 -18.46 -1.97
CA SER A 178 3.04 -18.13 -3.39
C SER A 178 1.76 -17.46 -3.91
N VAL A 179 1.92 -16.31 -4.54
CA VAL A 179 0.83 -15.64 -5.26
C VAL A 179 0.50 -16.40 -6.54
N ARG A 180 1.50 -16.74 -7.35
CA ARG A 180 1.27 -17.30 -8.69
C ARG A 180 0.69 -18.71 -8.64
N GLU A 181 1.09 -19.51 -7.65
CA GLU A 181 0.72 -20.93 -7.56
C GLU A 181 -0.41 -21.20 -6.58
N GLY A 182 -0.73 -20.23 -5.71
CA GLY A 182 -1.73 -20.39 -4.64
C GLY A 182 -1.37 -21.49 -3.64
N LYS A 183 -0.06 -21.67 -3.42
CA LYS A 183 0.52 -22.71 -2.57
C LYS A 183 1.19 -22.11 -1.35
N ILE A 184 1.26 -22.91 -0.30
CA ILE A 184 2.08 -22.67 0.88
C ILE A 184 3.09 -23.80 0.97
N TYR A 185 4.36 -23.43 1.06
CA TYR A 185 5.49 -24.34 1.20
C TYR A 185 6.02 -24.30 2.63
N LEU A 186 6.59 -25.40 3.08
CA LEU A 186 7.51 -25.43 4.21
C LEU A 186 8.93 -25.27 3.67
N ALA A 187 9.64 -24.24 4.12
CA ALA A 187 11.05 -24.03 3.88
C ALA A 187 11.87 -24.51 5.07
N ASP A 188 12.95 -25.25 4.81
CA ASP A 188 13.97 -25.55 5.81
C ASP A 188 15.06 -24.45 5.88
N LYS A 189 16.04 -24.66 6.76
CA LYS A 189 17.14 -23.70 6.99
C LYS A 189 18.08 -23.54 5.78
N ASN A 190 17.96 -24.38 4.76
CA ASN A 190 18.74 -24.28 3.52
C ASN A 190 17.88 -23.73 2.37
N GLY A 191 16.64 -23.32 2.62
CA GLY A 191 15.71 -22.81 1.61
C GLY A 191 15.07 -23.89 0.74
N LYS A 192 15.25 -25.18 1.07
CA LYS A 192 14.59 -26.27 0.36
C LYS A 192 13.10 -26.25 0.69
N LEU A 193 12.29 -26.26 -0.36
CA LEU A 193 10.84 -26.20 -0.26
C LEU A 193 10.20 -27.59 -0.30
N LYS A 194 9.18 -27.78 0.54
CA LYS A 194 8.24 -28.89 0.47
C LYS A 194 6.83 -28.33 0.40
N GLU A 195 6.01 -28.81 -0.53
CA GLU A 195 4.58 -28.44 -0.59
C GLU A 195 3.86 -28.81 0.70
N PHE A 196 2.96 -27.94 1.16
CA PHE A 196 2.22 -28.13 2.40
C PHE A 196 0.73 -27.90 2.26
N ILE A 197 0.31 -26.74 1.75
CA ILE A 197 -1.08 -26.47 1.39
C ILE A 197 -1.13 -26.11 -0.08
N THR A 198 -1.99 -26.79 -0.82
CA THR A 198 -2.18 -26.56 -2.25
C THR A 198 -3.65 -26.33 -2.58
N PRO A 199 -3.96 -25.73 -3.74
CA PRO A 199 -5.34 -25.63 -4.21
C PRO A 199 -5.99 -27.02 -4.42
N ALA A 200 -5.18 -28.04 -4.72
CA ALA A 200 -5.65 -29.41 -4.99
C ALA A 200 -6.13 -30.15 -3.74
N ASP A 201 -5.83 -29.67 -2.53
CA ASP A 201 -6.22 -30.31 -1.26
C ASP A 201 -7.72 -30.09 -0.90
N GLY A 202 -8.52 -29.65 -1.87
CA GLY A 202 -9.93 -29.25 -1.68
C GLY A 202 -10.11 -27.93 -0.93
N SER A 203 -9.00 -27.26 -0.58
CA SER A 203 -9.02 -25.96 0.11
C SER A 203 -9.63 -24.86 -0.77
N GLY A 204 -9.50 -24.96 -2.10
CA GLY A 204 -9.86 -23.90 -3.03
C GLY A 204 -9.13 -22.59 -2.74
N LEU A 205 -7.88 -22.70 -2.26
CA LEU A 205 -7.00 -21.56 -1.99
C LEU A 205 -6.62 -20.88 -3.32
N TRP A 206 -6.70 -19.55 -3.36
CA TRP A 206 -6.23 -18.74 -4.50
C TRP A 206 -4.80 -18.24 -4.23
N SER A 207 -4.38 -17.11 -4.80
CA SER A 207 -3.08 -16.49 -4.50
C SER A 207 -2.90 -16.24 -3.01
N VAL A 208 -1.71 -16.50 -2.48
CA VAL A 208 -1.36 -16.28 -1.07
C VAL A 208 -0.55 -14.99 -0.91
N TYR A 209 -1.12 -13.97 -0.28
CA TYR A 209 -0.49 -12.65 -0.12
C TYR A 209 0.08 -12.41 1.28
N ALA A 210 -0.55 -12.97 2.31
CA ALA A 210 -0.07 -12.84 3.69
C ALA A 210 -0.42 -14.08 4.52
N MET A 211 0.35 -14.32 5.56
CA MET A 211 0.14 -15.42 6.50
C MET A 211 0.41 -14.97 7.93
N ALA A 212 -0.41 -15.45 8.87
CA ALA A 212 -0.19 -15.28 10.29
C ALA A 212 -0.27 -16.64 11.01
N VAL A 213 0.77 -16.97 11.75
CA VAL A 213 0.89 -18.20 12.53
C VAL A 213 0.46 -17.93 13.97
N ASP A 214 -0.47 -18.74 14.46
CA ASP A 214 -0.78 -18.88 15.88
C ASP A 214 -0.39 -20.31 16.30
N ALA A 215 0.87 -20.46 16.71
CA ALA A 215 1.46 -21.76 17.01
C ALA A 215 0.89 -22.40 18.28
N GLU A 216 0.45 -21.59 19.25
CA GLU A 216 -0.16 -22.07 20.50
C GLU A 216 -1.50 -22.76 20.23
N ARG A 217 -2.34 -22.15 19.39
CA ARG A 217 -3.66 -22.70 19.03
C ARG A 217 -3.64 -23.64 17.83
N ASP A 218 -2.47 -23.88 17.24
CA ASP A 218 -2.28 -24.70 16.03
C ASP A 218 -3.05 -24.16 14.81
N LEU A 219 -3.01 -22.85 14.61
CA LEU A 219 -3.75 -22.16 13.55
C LEU A 219 -2.83 -21.41 12.59
N LEU A 220 -3.23 -21.40 11.33
CA LEU A 220 -2.66 -20.58 10.28
C LEU A 220 -3.79 -19.77 9.62
N TYR A 221 -3.63 -18.46 9.59
CA TYR A 221 -4.51 -17.56 8.86
C TYR A 221 -3.82 -17.12 7.58
N VAL A 222 -4.53 -17.19 6.46
CA VAL A 222 -3.99 -16.92 5.13
C VAL A 222 -4.85 -15.88 4.45
N ASN A 223 -4.28 -14.74 4.08
CA ASN A 223 -4.94 -13.80 3.18
C ASN A 223 -4.81 -14.33 1.75
N THR A 224 -5.96 -14.51 1.11
CA THR A 224 -6.03 -15.06 -0.25
C THR A 224 -6.95 -14.26 -1.13
N THR A 225 -6.54 -14.06 -2.39
CA THR A 225 -7.30 -13.33 -3.41
C THR A 225 -7.19 -14.06 -4.74
N SER A 226 -8.30 -14.15 -5.47
CA SER A 226 -8.29 -14.60 -6.86
C SER A 226 -7.85 -13.45 -7.78
N ALA A 227 -6.54 -13.40 -8.03
CA ALA A 227 -5.90 -12.40 -8.88
C ALA A 227 -5.55 -12.97 -10.26
N LEU A 228 -5.37 -12.11 -11.26
CA LEU A 228 -5.00 -12.49 -12.63
C LEU A 228 -3.67 -13.25 -12.72
N TYR A 229 -2.78 -13.05 -11.76
CA TYR A 229 -1.49 -13.74 -11.71
C TYR A 229 -1.59 -15.17 -11.18
N PHE A 230 -2.74 -15.58 -10.62
CA PHE A 230 -2.94 -16.94 -10.14
C PHE A 230 -3.05 -17.92 -11.31
N LYS A 231 -2.24 -18.98 -11.34
CA LYS A 231 -2.32 -20.03 -12.38
C LYS A 231 -3.70 -20.70 -12.44
N GLY A 232 -4.39 -20.80 -11.30
CA GLY A 232 -5.75 -21.32 -11.21
C GLY A 232 -6.84 -20.27 -11.37
N PHE A 233 -6.54 -19.10 -11.95
CA PHE A 233 -7.48 -18.01 -12.11
C PHE A 233 -8.74 -18.44 -12.88
N ARG A 234 -9.89 -18.01 -12.36
CA ARG A 234 -11.22 -18.21 -12.93
C ARG A 234 -11.94 -16.87 -12.94
N GLN A 235 -12.54 -16.52 -14.07
CA GLN A 235 -13.18 -15.22 -14.26
C GLN A 235 -14.30 -14.97 -13.24
N GLU A 236 -15.06 -16.01 -12.92
CA GLU A 236 -16.15 -16.01 -11.93
C GLU A 236 -15.68 -15.80 -10.48
N ASP A 237 -14.37 -15.96 -10.23
CA ASP A 237 -13.75 -15.71 -8.94
C ASP A 237 -13.00 -14.38 -8.90
N PHE A 238 -12.97 -13.61 -10.00
CA PHE A 238 -12.20 -12.38 -10.06
C PHE A 238 -12.55 -11.42 -8.91
N ASN A 239 -11.52 -10.90 -8.24
CA ASN A 239 -11.59 -10.05 -7.06
C ASN A 239 -12.24 -10.67 -5.81
N LYS A 240 -12.59 -11.97 -5.81
CA LYS A 240 -12.93 -12.65 -4.55
C LYS A 240 -11.69 -12.70 -3.68
N THR A 241 -11.87 -12.32 -2.42
CA THR A 241 -10.79 -12.28 -1.43
C THR A 241 -11.32 -12.69 -0.07
N GLY A 242 -10.43 -13.19 0.78
CA GLY A 242 -10.79 -13.59 2.13
C GLY A 242 -9.61 -14.03 2.98
N ILE A 243 -9.94 -14.35 4.23
CA ILE A 243 -9.03 -14.99 5.17
C ILE A 243 -9.40 -16.46 5.28
N PHE A 244 -8.49 -17.36 4.95
CA PHE A 244 -8.68 -18.80 5.10
C PHE A 244 -7.93 -19.27 6.34
N LYS A 245 -8.63 -19.99 7.21
CA LYS A 245 -8.12 -20.51 8.46
C LYS A 245 -7.84 -21.99 8.31
N PHE A 246 -6.61 -22.39 8.58
CA PHE A 246 -6.13 -23.77 8.50
C PHE A 246 -5.66 -24.26 9.88
N LYS A 247 -5.69 -25.57 10.06
CA LYS A 247 -4.97 -26.25 11.14
C LYS A 247 -3.49 -26.32 10.76
N LEU A 248 -2.63 -25.65 11.51
CA LEU A 248 -1.22 -25.47 11.17
C LEU A 248 -0.44 -26.80 11.17
N SER A 249 -0.78 -27.77 12.03
CA SER A 249 -0.12 -29.08 12.05
C SER A 249 -0.32 -29.89 10.78
N THR A 250 -1.48 -29.76 10.12
CA THR A 250 -1.88 -30.68 9.04
C THR A 250 -2.17 -29.98 7.73
N GLY A 251 -2.24 -28.65 7.70
CA GLY A 251 -2.66 -27.88 6.52
C GLY A 251 -4.15 -28.03 6.19
N LYS A 252 -4.95 -28.61 7.10
CA LYS A 252 -6.37 -28.86 6.85
C LYS A 252 -7.14 -27.55 6.97
N LEU A 253 -7.94 -27.21 5.95
CA LEU A 253 -8.84 -26.07 6.01
C LEU A 253 -9.88 -26.26 7.14
N LEU A 254 -10.02 -25.24 7.98
CA LEU A 254 -11.00 -25.19 9.05
C LEU A 254 -12.17 -24.26 8.72
N ARG A 255 -11.88 -23.08 8.14
CA ARG A 255 -12.90 -22.08 7.81
C ARG A 255 -12.44 -21.09 6.75
N LYS A 256 -13.37 -20.53 5.98
CA LYS A 256 -13.16 -19.40 5.08
C LYS A 256 -13.95 -18.19 5.57
N TYR A 257 -13.34 -17.01 5.53
CA TYR A 257 -13.97 -15.72 5.82
C TYR A 257 -13.83 -14.87 4.56
N LEU A 258 -14.85 -14.85 3.71
CA LEU A 258 -14.85 -14.07 2.48
C LEU A 258 -15.21 -12.62 2.79
N LEU A 259 -14.55 -11.69 2.11
CA LEU A 259 -14.96 -10.29 2.12
C LEU A 259 -16.18 -10.13 1.20
N PRO A 260 -17.09 -9.19 1.52
CA PRO A 260 -18.29 -8.90 0.74
C PRO A 260 -17.99 -8.38 -0.66
#